data_AF-A0A7K8A7Q1-F1
#
_entry.id   AF-A0A7K8A7Q1-F1
#
_cell.length_a   1.000
_cell.length_b   1.000
_cell.length_c   1.000
_cell.angle_alpha   90.00
_cell.angle_beta   90.00
_cell.angle_gamma   90.00
#
_symmetry.space_group_name_H-M   'P 1'
#
loop_
_entity.id
_entity.type
_entity.pdbx_description
1 polymer ?
#
loop_
_entity_poly.entity_id
_entity_poly.type
_entity_poly.pdbx_seq_one_letter_code
_entity_poly.pdbx_strand_id
1 'polypeptide(L)' 'CLDQEEKVHEFGSTWKTDNCDDCSCSRTGISCCTSYMRPVDYDEEKCESIFNEETCSYKVVEKDDHSKECPVHSWVG' A
#
# COMPACT_ATOMS: atom_id res chain seq x y z
N CYS A 1 -7.74 11.38 18.27
CA CYS A 1 -8.61 10.40 17.60
C CYS A 1 -8.27 9.01 18.10
N LEU A 2 -9.27 8.13 18.26
CA LEU A 2 -9.07 6.72 18.58
C LEU A 2 -9.07 5.93 17.27
N ASP A 3 -7.98 5.23 16.96
CA ASP A 3 -7.89 4.41 15.75
C ASP A 3 -8.49 2.99 15.94
N GLN A 4 -8.40 2.14 14.90
CA GLN A 4 -8.92 0.78 14.92
C GLN A 4 -8.12 -0.18 15.82
N GLU A 5 -6.90 0.21 16.22
CA GLU A 5 -6.03 -0.54 17.13
C GLU A 5 -6.16 -0.03 18.58
N GLU A 6 -7.20 0.76 18.87
CA GLU A 6 -7.46 1.38 20.17
C GLU A 6 -6.35 2.34 20.64
N LYS A 7 -5.52 2.86 19.72
CA LYS A 7 -4.49 3.85 20.03
C LYS A 7 -5.05 5.26 19.93
N VAL A 8 -4.67 6.11 20.90
CA VAL A 8 -5.04 7.52 20.93
C VAL A 8 -3.99 8.37 20.24
N HIS A 9 -4.43 9.13 19.26
CA HIS A 9 -3.61 10.05 18.46
C HIS A 9 -4.02 11.50 18.70
N GLU A 10 -3.05 12.41 18.81
CA GLU A 10 -3.32 13.84 18.99
C GLU A 10 -3.91 14.49 17.73
N PHE A 11 -4.62 15.60 17.88
CA PHE A 11 -5.07 16.36 16.71
C PHE A 11 -3.88 16.97 15.97
N GLY A 12 -3.87 16.83 14.64
CA GLY A 12 -2.77 17.23 13.77
C GLY A 12 -1.67 16.17 13.61
N SER A 13 -1.77 15.02 14.29
CA SER A 13 -0.82 13.94 14.10
C SER A 13 -1.07 13.16 12.80
N THR A 14 0.01 12.55 12.31
CA THR A 14 0.01 11.58 11.22
C THR A 14 0.74 10.32 11.67
N TRP A 15 0.27 9.15 11.28
CA TRP A 15 0.92 7.87 11.58
C TRP A 15 0.72 6.88 10.44
N LYS A 16 1.61 5.90 10.36
CA LYS A 16 1.50 4.77 9.45
C LYS A 16 0.97 3.56 10.20
N THR A 17 0.01 2.85 9.63
CA THR A 17 -0.53 1.60 10.19
C THR A 17 0.27 0.39 9.73
N ASP A 18 0.12 -0.72 10.44
CA ASP A 18 0.73 -2.00 10.05
C ASP A 18 0.15 -2.52 8.71
N ASN A 19 -1.06 -2.07 8.34
CA ASN A 19 -1.71 -2.36 7.06
C ASN A 19 -1.29 -1.43 5.92
N CYS A 20 -0.18 -0.70 6.10
CA CYS A 20 0.35 0.21 5.10
C CYS A 20 -0.60 1.36 4.73
N ASP A 21 -1.33 1.93 5.70
CA ASP A 21 -2.09 3.16 5.50
C ASP A 21 -1.40 4.35 6.14
N ASP A 22 -1.38 5.48 5.44
CA ASP A 22 -1.01 6.77 5.98
C ASP A 22 -2.27 7.46 6.51
N CYS A 23 -2.34 7.57 7.83
CA CYS A 23 -3.47 8.14 8.54
C CYS A 23 -3.14 9.52 9.11
N SER A 24 -4.17 10.36 9.22
CA SER A 24 -4.10 11.66 9.85
C SER A 24 -5.30 11.89 10.76
N CYS A 25 -5.07 12.52 11.91
CA CYS A 25 -6.12 12.90 12.84
C CYS A 25 -6.36 14.40 12.77
N SER A 26 -7.59 14.79 12.42
CA SER A 26 -8.02 16.18 12.38
C SER A 26 -9.21 16.40 13.31
N ARG A 27 -9.64 17.66 13.48
CA ARG A 27 -10.85 17.97 14.26
C ARG A 27 -12.12 17.40 13.64
N THR A 28 -12.12 17.06 12.35
CA THR A 28 -13.26 16.47 11.64
C THR A 28 -13.26 14.93 11.69
N GLY A 29 -12.18 14.31 12.16
CA GLY A 29 -12.05 12.86 12.26
C GLY A 29 -10.70 12.34 11.77
N ILE A 30 -10.63 11.01 11.62
CA ILE A 30 -9.48 10.31 11.03
C ILE A 30 -9.70 10.19 9.53
N SER A 31 -8.65 10.45 8.75
CA SER A 31 -8.58 10.12 7.32
C SER A 31 -7.37 9.24 7.09
N CYS A 32 -7.56 8.11 6.40
CA CYS A 32 -6.49 7.18 6.05
C CYS A 32 -6.51 6.91 4.54
N CYS A 33 -5.32 6.79 3.96
CA CYS A 33 -5.12 6.42 2.56
C CYS A 33 -4.06 5.33 2.48
N THR A 34 -4.19 4.40 1.54
CA THR A 34 -3.16 3.39 1.31
C THR A 34 -1.84 4.07 0.90
N SER A 35 -0.75 3.69 1.55
CA SER A 35 0.60 4.21 1.30
C SER A 35 1.29 3.55 0.10
N TYR A 36 0.59 2.68 -0.62
CA TYR A 36 1.13 1.87 -1.71
C TYR A 36 0.30 1.99 -2.98
N MET A 37 0.97 1.88 -4.13
CA MET A 37 0.31 1.81 -5.43
C MET A 37 0.07 0.35 -5.82
N ARG A 38 -1.07 0.10 -6.46
CA ARG A 38 -1.43 -1.20 -7.04
C ARG A 38 -1.17 -1.19 -8.54
N PRO A 39 -0.46 -2.19 -9.09
CA PRO A 39 -0.31 -2.34 -10.53
C PRO A 39 -1.65 -2.79 -11.11
N VAL A 40 -2.09 -2.16 -12.20
CA VAL A 40 -3.39 -2.46 -12.84
C VAL A 40 -3.27 -2.81 -14.32
N ASP A 41 -2.08 -2.69 -14.90
CA ASP A 41 -1.84 -2.99 -16.31
C ASP A 41 -0.44 -3.61 -16.49
N TYR A 42 -0.42 -4.94 -16.63
CA TYR A 42 0.75 -5.77 -16.92
C TYR A 42 0.29 -7.10 -17.56
N ASP A 43 1.21 -7.91 -18.07
CA ASP A 43 0.90 -9.23 -18.65
C ASP A 43 0.52 -10.22 -17.53
N GLU A 44 -0.77 -10.28 -17.15
CA GLU A 44 -1.29 -11.19 -16.13
C GLU A 44 -1.20 -12.68 -16.52
N GLU A 45 -0.95 -13.01 -17.79
CA GLU A 45 -0.74 -14.40 -18.21
C GLU A 45 0.65 -14.88 -17.76
N LYS A 46 1.69 -14.07 -18.03
CA LYS A 46 3.09 -14.42 -17.75
C LYS A 46 3.62 -13.92 -16.42
N CYS A 47 2.97 -12.94 -15.81
CA CYS A 47 3.47 -12.25 -14.63
C CYS A 47 2.47 -12.26 -13.48
N GLU A 48 2.98 -12.10 -12.27
CA GLU A 48 2.18 -11.93 -11.07
C GLU A 48 2.69 -10.78 -10.20
N SER A 49 1.78 -10.18 -9.42
CA SER A 49 2.09 -9.12 -8.48
C SER A 49 2.27 -9.67 -7.07
N ILE A 50 3.41 -9.39 -6.43
CA ILE A 50 3.72 -9.78 -5.07
C ILE A 50 3.77 -8.52 -4.20
N PHE A 51 2.99 -8.48 -3.13
CA PHE A 51 3.04 -7.38 -2.17
C PHE A 51 4.17 -7.60 -1.16
N ASN A 52 4.98 -6.58 -0.94
CA ASN A 52 5.96 -6.53 0.13
C ASN A 52 5.41 -5.66 1.27
N GLU A 53 5.10 -6.28 2.40
CA GLU A 53 4.56 -5.61 3.60
C GLU A 53 5.60 -4.71 4.28
N GLU A 54 6.89 -5.08 4.26
CA GLU A 54 7.95 -4.28 4.88
C GLU A 54 8.14 -2.93 4.19
N THR A 55 8.06 -2.92 2.85
CA THR A 55 8.22 -1.70 2.04
C THR A 55 6.89 -1.08 1.65
N CYS A 56 5.76 -1.72 1.95
CA CYS A 56 4.43 -1.34 1.51
C CYS A 56 4.39 -1.07 0.00
N SER A 57 4.74 -2.07 -0.82
CA SER A 57 4.80 -1.89 -2.28
C SER A 57 4.61 -3.21 -3.02
N TYR A 58 4.01 -3.15 -4.20
CA TYR A 58 3.98 -4.30 -5.11
C TYR A 58 5.24 -4.37 -5.98
N LYS A 59 5.68 -5.59 -6.24
CA LYS A 59 6.56 -5.95 -7.36
C LYS A 59 5.79 -6.81 -8.33
N VAL A 60 6.01 -6.64 -9.63
CA VAL A 60 5.45 -7.51 -10.66
C VAL A 60 6.59 -8.30 -11.28
N VAL A 61 6.51 -9.63 -11.23
CA VAL A 61 7.58 -10.55 -11.64
C VAL A 61 7.05 -11.64 -12.55
N GLU A 62 7.94 -12.30 -13.31
CA GLU A 62 7.57 -13.47 -14.13
C GLU A 62 7.12 -14.61 -13.22
N LYS A 63 6.02 -15.31 -13.56
CA LYS A 63 5.53 -16.47 -12.80
C LYS A 63 6.51 -17.64 -12.79
N ASP A 64 7.25 -17.83 -13.88
CA ASP A 64 8.21 -18.92 -14.02
C ASP A 64 9.55 -18.62 -13.32
N ASP A 65 9.85 -17.34 -13.08
CA ASP A 65 11.11 -16.87 -12.49
C ASP A 65 10.93 -15.54 -11.77
N HIS A 66 10.64 -15.62 -10.47
CA HIS A 66 10.38 -14.45 -9.62
C HIS A 66 11.59 -13.51 -9.44
N SER A 67 12.76 -13.87 -9.97
CA SER A 67 13.93 -12.98 -10.00
C SER A 67 13.87 -11.94 -11.12
N LYS A 68 13.02 -12.13 -12.14
CA LYS A 68 12.84 -11.18 -13.24
C LYS A 68 11.59 -10.33 -13.03
N GLU A 69 11.76 -9.02 -13.12
CA GLU A 69 10.66 -8.07 -13.07
C GLU A 69 9.96 -7.95 -14.43
N CYS A 70 8.64 -7.82 -14.41
CA CYS A 70 7.83 -7.59 -15.58
C CYS A 70 7.54 -6.09 -15.78
N PRO A 71 7.38 -5.63 -17.04
CA PRO A 71 6.97 -4.27 -17.30
C PRO A 71 5.53 -4.04 -16.80
N VAL A 72 5.33 -2.91 -16.13
CA VAL A 72 4.01 -2.41 -15.69
C VAL A 72 3.72 -1.11 -16.41
N HIS A 73 2.54 -1.00 -17.00
CA HIS A 73 2.14 0.14 -17.81
C HIS A 73 1.30 1.16 -17.03
N SER A 74 0.62 0.73 -15.96
CA SER A 74 -0.21 1.62 -15.14
C SER A 74 -0.31 1.18 -13.67
N TRP A 75 -0.43 2.18 -12.80
CA TRP A 75 -0.53 2.05 -11.35
C TRP A 75 -1.67 2.93 -10.82
N VAL A 76 -2.34 2.49 -9.75
CA VAL A 76 -3.40 3.25 -9.06
C VAL A 76 -3.10 3.30 -7.56
N GLY A 77 -3.30 4.47 -6.95
CA GLY A 77 -3.17 4.71 -5.50
C GLY A 77 -4.11 5.82 -5.04
#